data_AF-A0A1I1JZP1-F1
#
_entry.id   AF-A0A1I1JZP1-F1
#
_cell.length_a   1.000
_cell.length_b   1.000
_cell.length_c   1.000
_cell.angle_alpha   90.00
_cell.angle_beta   90.00
_cell.angle_gamma   90.00
#
_symmetry.space_group_name_H-M   'P 1'
#
loop_
_entity.id
_entity.type
_entity.pdbx_description
1 polymer ?
#
loop_
_entity_poly.entity_id
_entity_poly.type
_entity_poly.pdbx_seq_one_letter_code
_entity_poly.pdbx_strand_id
1 'polypeptide(L)'
;MGRFVEVADRQQASFLPACLEDNVEADNPVRIIDAFADELDLAELGFARVQPASTSRPGYAPGTMLKHYVYGYLHQLTSSRKLERQGDRVLRLPDTKRILQRLRSQPSCYPARRSRSCAPFRRYDGADGDKLIRWTPRRINRHLMVLNGTMLETKVNPRSVIRICPRCAMGSIAAWPGTALDQVVTGRAEWTAAVVDVCLDHGVALISLRGPQLDVPRLDPGYQTSLLLDELHSIQPVYTKIDDFQRYVLSRLGIIAAKESALLDKISLEAVTQICHSAGHDLMRQRPHVGVIAGKDRRAAGFDLLGHGAAQFEQLLIEPREGVRVRQRARSVLPRLPEHLAKYRLRDTQCCELIEKVFYILFRILTHAEGEMLLGRICPGRQSPF
;
A
#
# COMPACT_ATOMS: atom_id res chain seq x y z
N MET A 1 30.04 -17.81 -33.59
CA MET A 1 28.88 -17.82 -34.51
C MET A 1 27.61 -18.04 -33.70
N GLY A 2 26.56 -17.25 -34.00
CA GLY A 2 25.46 -16.88 -33.09
C GLY A 2 24.76 -18.05 -32.40
N ARG A 3 24.73 -18.02 -31.05
CA ARG A 3 24.04 -19.03 -30.23
C ARG A 3 22.60 -18.62 -29.86
N PHE A 4 22.12 -17.51 -30.39
CA PHE A 4 20.73 -17.08 -30.29
C PHE A 4 19.99 -17.33 -31.61
N VAL A 5 18.67 -17.55 -31.53
CA VAL A 5 17.80 -17.60 -32.70
C VAL A 5 17.85 -16.23 -33.38
N GLU A 6 18.25 -16.21 -34.65
CA GLU A 6 18.21 -14.99 -35.46
C GLU A 6 16.77 -14.57 -35.70
N VAL A 7 16.51 -13.29 -35.47
CA VAL A 7 15.21 -12.69 -35.65
C VAL A 7 15.11 -12.18 -37.08
N ALA A 8 14.02 -12.54 -37.77
CA ALA A 8 13.80 -12.06 -39.14
C ALA A 8 13.66 -10.52 -39.15
N ASP A 9 14.25 -9.85 -40.14
CA ASP A 9 14.16 -8.41 -40.26
C ASP A 9 12.71 -8.00 -40.62
N ARG A 10 12.17 -6.96 -39.99
CA ARG A 10 10.83 -6.44 -40.31
C ARG A 10 10.77 -5.78 -41.68
N GLN A 11 11.89 -5.28 -42.17
CA GLN A 11 12.03 -4.76 -43.53
C GLN A 11 12.27 -5.87 -44.57
N GLN A 12 12.37 -7.14 -44.14
CA GLN A 12 12.51 -8.25 -45.06
C GLN A 12 11.27 -8.34 -45.96
N ALA A 13 11.53 -8.37 -47.27
CA ALA A 13 10.50 -8.48 -48.28
C ALA A 13 9.68 -9.77 -48.11
N SER A 14 8.36 -9.66 -48.20
CA SER A 14 7.37 -10.72 -48.08
C SER A 14 6.30 -10.57 -49.17
N PHE A 15 5.58 -11.64 -49.48
CA PHE A 15 4.63 -11.67 -50.58
C PHE A 15 3.41 -10.78 -50.32
N LEU A 16 2.81 -10.87 -49.11
CA LEU A 16 1.75 -9.97 -48.63
C LEU A 16 1.76 -9.96 -47.08
N PRO A 17 1.97 -8.81 -46.42
CA PRO A 17 2.37 -7.49 -46.94
C PRO A 17 3.78 -7.49 -47.55
N ALA A 18 4.15 -6.39 -48.23
CA ALA A 18 5.45 -6.21 -48.90
C ALA A 18 6.63 -6.27 -47.93
N CYS A 19 6.51 -5.67 -46.75
CA CYS A 19 7.30 -6.04 -45.58
C CYS A 19 6.44 -5.93 -44.29
N LEU A 20 6.94 -6.48 -43.18
CA LEU A 20 6.19 -6.45 -41.92
C LEU A 20 6.09 -5.02 -41.36
N GLU A 21 7.09 -4.20 -41.64
CA GLU A 21 7.16 -2.80 -41.22
C GLU A 21 6.03 -1.93 -41.79
N ASP A 22 5.53 -2.25 -43.00
CA ASP A 22 4.46 -1.49 -43.67
C ASP A 22 3.11 -1.53 -42.94
N ASN A 23 2.95 -2.42 -41.96
CA ASN A 23 1.71 -2.53 -41.18
C ASN A 23 1.88 -2.05 -39.74
N VAL A 24 3.04 -1.47 -39.42
CA VAL A 24 3.28 -0.84 -38.12
C VAL A 24 3.01 0.65 -38.29
N GLU A 25 1.88 1.12 -37.78
CA GLU A 25 1.54 2.54 -37.77
C GLU A 25 2.63 3.37 -37.06
N ALA A 26 2.73 4.66 -37.42
CA ALA A 26 3.78 5.55 -36.92
C ALA A 26 3.72 5.75 -35.39
N ASP A 27 2.53 5.67 -34.81
CA ASP A 27 2.23 5.82 -33.39
C ASP A 27 2.16 4.47 -32.63
N ASN A 28 2.47 3.36 -33.30
CA ASN A 28 2.39 2.04 -32.69
C ASN A 28 3.42 1.87 -31.56
N PRO A 29 3.02 1.40 -30.35
CA PRO A 29 3.91 1.25 -29.21
C PRO A 29 5.07 0.28 -29.44
N VAL A 30 5.00 -0.60 -30.45
CA VAL A 30 6.14 -1.46 -30.83
C VAL A 30 7.40 -0.63 -31.11
N ARG A 31 7.26 0.56 -31.73
CA ARG A 31 8.38 1.42 -32.08
C ARG A 31 9.15 1.92 -30.85
N ILE A 32 8.43 2.36 -29.82
CA ILE A 32 9.06 2.81 -28.58
C ILE A 32 9.64 1.64 -27.78
N ILE A 33 9.02 0.46 -27.84
CA ILE A 33 9.53 -0.76 -27.20
C ILE A 33 10.83 -1.23 -27.87
N ASP A 34 10.94 -1.11 -29.18
CA ASP A 34 12.18 -1.43 -29.91
C ASP A 34 13.31 -0.50 -29.52
N ALA A 35 13.10 0.81 -29.65
CA ALA A 35 14.09 1.81 -29.25
C ALA A 35 14.51 1.62 -27.78
N PHE A 36 13.54 1.41 -26.89
CA PHE A 36 13.79 1.15 -25.47
C PHE A 36 14.66 -0.09 -25.25
N ALA A 37 14.34 -1.22 -25.88
CA ALA A 37 15.07 -2.46 -25.62
C ALA A 37 16.43 -2.52 -26.32
N ASP A 38 16.60 -1.79 -27.44
CA ASP A 38 17.85 -1.74 -28.19
C ASP A 38 18.88 -0.78 -27.55
N GLU A 39 18.43 0.23 -26.78
CA GLU A 39 19.31 1.13 -26.01
C GLU A 39 19.84 0.52 -24.70
N LEU A 40 19.27 -0.59 -24.22
CA LEU A 40 19.65 -1.18 -22.92
C LEU A 40 20.83 -2.14 -23.05
N ASP A 41 21.92 -1.87 -22.32
CA ASP A 41 22.94 -2.90 -22.05
C ASP A 41 22.43 -3.87 -20.99
N LEU A 42 21.83 -4.97 -21.46
CA LEU A 42 21.28 -6.01 -20.59
C LEU A 42 22.37 -6.72 -19.76
N ALA A 43 23.63 -6.73 -20.22
CA ALA A 43 24.74 -7.33 -19.46
C ALA A 43 25.08 -6.47 -18.25
N GLU A 44 25.21 -5.15 -18.44
CA GLU A 44 25.47 -4.18 -17.36
C GLU A 44 24.32 -4.15 -16.34
N LEU A 45 23.08 -4.32 -16.80
CA LEU A 45 21.88 -4.42 -15.95
C LEU A 45 21.78 -5.73 -15.16
N GLY A 46 22.73 -6.64 -15.32
CA GLY A 46 22.84 -7.87 -14.53
C GLY A 46 21.90 -9.00 -14.97
N PHE A 47 21.44 -9.00 -16.22
CA PHE A 47 20.66 -10.13 -16.75
C PHE A 47 21.56 -11.35 -16.95
N ALA A 48 21.35 -12.39 -16.12
CA ALA A 48 22.19 -13.59 -16.12
C ALA A 48 22.18 -14.43 -17.42
N ARG A 49 21.25 -14.16 -18.35
CA ARG A 49 21.05 -14.93 -19.59
C ARG A 49 21.48 -14.19 -20.86
N VAL A 50 22.26 -13.11 -20.73
CA VAL A 50 22.83 -12.37 -21.87
C VAL A 50 23.91 -13.18 -22.56
N GLN A 51 24.63 -14.01 -21.82
CA GLN A 51 25.52 -15.01 -22.39
C GLN A 51 24.75 -16.31 -22.67
N PRO A 52 24.82 -16.85 -23.90
CA PRO A 52 24.12 -18.06 -24.28
C PRO A 52 24.76 -19.29 -23.61
N ALA A 53 23.93 -20.10 -22.94
CA ALA A 53 24.35 -21.37 -22.34
C ALA A 53 24.94 -22.31 -23.39
N SER A 54 25.91 -23.15 -22.99
CA SER A 54 26.55 -24.17 -23.85
C SER A 54 25.61 -25.37 -24.07
N THR A 55 24.42 -25.13 -24.58
CA THR A 55 23.41 -26.14 -24.93
C THR A 55 23.33 -26.29 -26.45
N SER A 56 23.01 -27.48 -26.95
CA SER A 56 22.92 -27.77 -28.40
C SER A 56 21.81 -27.00 -29.13
N ARG A 57 20.83 -26.46 -28.39
CA ARG A 57 19.70 -25.70 -28.92
C ARG A 57 19.92 -24.19 -28.72
N PRO A 58 19.85 -23.35 -29.77
CA PRO A 58 19.98 -21.90 -29.59
C PRO A 58 18.83 -21.33 -28.75
N GLY A 59 19.18 -20.40 -27.87
CA GLY A 59 18.24 -19.66 -27.02
C GLY A 59 17.64 -18.46 -27.75
N TYR A 60 16.64 -17.80 -27.16
CA TYR A 60 16.18 -16.51 -27.68
C TYR A 60 17.02 -15.36 -27.12
N ALA A 61 17.28 -14.35 -27.94
CA ALA A 61 18.00 -13.16 -27.50
C ALA A 61 17.22 -12.45 -26.37
N PRO A 62 17.87 -12.10 -25.24
CA PRO A 62 17.18 -11.46 -24.12
C PRO A 62 16.51 -10.12 -24.46
N GLY A 63 17.08 -9.35 -25.39
CA GLY A 63 16.45 -8.12 -25.91
C GLY A 63 15.11 -8.40 -26.57
N THR A 64 15.05 -9.39 -27.46
CA THR A 64 13.79 -9.84 -28.09
C THR A 64 12.78 -10.33 -27.06
N MET A 65 13.22 -11.07 -26.05
CA MET A 65 12.34 -11.53 -24.96
C MET A 65 11.82 -10.36 -24.12
N LEU A 66 12.65 -9.34 -23.88
CA LEU A 66 12.26 -8.13 -23.18
C LEU A 66 11.22 -7.34 -23.97
N LYS A 67 11.41 -7.16 -25.28
CA LYS A 67 10.42 -6.51 -26.17
C LYS A 67 9.04 -7.16 -26.05
N HIS A 68 8.98 -8.50 -26.09
CA HIS A 68 7.73 -9.24 -25.93
C HIS A 68 7.14 -9.13 -24.52
N TYR A 69 7.98 -9.11 -23.49
CA TYR A 69 7.54 -8.93 -22.11
C TYR A 69 6.94 -7.55 -21.89
N VAL A 70 7.61 -6.50 -22.36
CA VAL A 70 7.14 -5.12 -22.28
C VAL A 70 5.86 -4.95 -23.10
N TYR A 71 5.82 -5.47 -24.33
CA TYR A 71 4.60 -5.45 -25.15
C TYR A 71 3.43 -6.19 -24.47
N GLY A 72 3.68 -7.40 -23.97
CA GLY A 72 2.67 -8.16 -23.23
C GLY A 72 2.23 -7.47 -21.94
N TYR A 73 3.11 -6.73 -21.28
CA TYR A 73 2.77 -5.92 -20.12
C TYR A 73 1.91 -4.71 -20.51
N LEU A 74 2.32 -3.94 -21.52
CA LEU A 74 1.58 -2.77 -22.02
C LEU A 74 0.18 -3.14 -22.51
N HIS A 75 0.02 -4.30 -23.13
CA HIS A 75 -1.26 -4.81 -23.62
C HIS A 75 -1.95 -5.80 -22.67
N GLN A 76 -1.42 -5.99 -21.46
CA GLN A 76 -1.95 -6.86 -20.40
C GLN A 76 -2.23 -8.31 -20.84
N LEU A 77 -1.40 -8.81 -21.75
CA LEU A 77 -1.45 -10.17 -22.29
C LEU A 77 -0.68 -11.10 -21.37
N THR A 78 -1.38 -11.60 -20.35
CA THR A 78 -0.81 -12.43 -19.26
C THR A 78 -0.56 -13.90 -19.63
N SER A 79 -1.03 -14.33 -20.80
CA SER A 79 -0.78 -15.68 -21.29
C SER A 79 -0.05 -15.64 -22.61
N SER A 80 0.89 -16.56 -22.78
CA SER A 80 1.58 -16.74 -24.05
C SER A 80 0.61 -16.98 -25.22
N ARG A 81 -0.53 -17.62 -24.97
CA ARG A 81 -1.61 -17.81 -25.97
C ARG A 81 -2.26 -16.49 -26.43
N LYS A 82 -2.54 -15.59 -25.49
CA LYS A 82 -3.12 -14.26 -25.81
C LYS A 82 -2.09 -13.38 -26.52
N LEU A 83 -0.83 -13.44 -26.09
CA LEU A 83 0.27 -12.74 -26.75
C LEU A 83 0.47 -13.22 -28.19
N GLU A 84 0.33 -14.53 -28.44
CA GLU A 84 0.42 -15.11 -29.78
C GLU A 84 -0.74 -14.66 -30.68
N ARG A 85 -1.97 -14.67 -30.16
CA ARG A 85 -3.16 -14.19 -30.88
C ARG A 85 -3.14 -12.69 -31.15
N GLN A 86 -2.56 -11.90 -30.24
CA GLN A 86 -2.37 -10.47 -30.47
C GLN A 86 -1.27 -10.22 -31.50
N GLY A 87 -0.16 -10.97 -31.46
CA GLY A 87 0.90 -10.91 -32.49
C GLY A 87 0.44 -11.37 -33.88
N ASP A 88 -0.66 -12.14 -33.94
CA ASP A 88 -1.35 -12.48 -35.19
C ASP A 88 -2.26 -11.34 -35.71
N ARG A 89 -2.67 -10.40 -34.86
CA ARG A 89 -3.53 -9.24 -35.20
C ARG A 89 -2.73 -7.94 -35.41
N VAL A 90 -1.71 -7.73 -34.59
CA VAL A 90 -0.76 -6.61 -34.68
C VAL A 90 0.49 -7.19 -35.32
N LEU A 91 0.75 -6.81 -36.58
CA LEU A 91 1.71 -7.49 -37.43
C LEU A 91 3.11 -7.63 -36.79
N ARG A 92 3.40 -8.88 -36.40
CA ARG A 92 4.68 -9.57 -36.17
C ARG A 92 5.85 -8.74 -35.59
N LEU A 93 6.05 -8.89 -34.27
CA LEU A 93 7.42 -9.14 -33.81
C LEU A 93 7.87 -10.47 -34.45
N PRO A 94 9.06 -10.58 -35.06
CA PRO A 94 9.29 -11.57 -36.11
C PRO A 94 9.26 -13.06 -35.67
N ASP A 95 9.28 -13.35 -34.36
CA ASP A 95 9.38 -14.73 -33.81
C ASP A 95 8.40 -15.09 -32.70
N THR A 96 7.34 -14.31 -32.49
CA THR A 96 6.44 -14.43 -31.34
C THR A 96 5.83 -15.83 -31.21
N LYS A 97 5.35 -16.44 -32.31
CA LYS A 97 4.77 -17.79 -32.31
C LYS A 97 5.72 -18.88 -31.83
N ARG A 98 6.98 -18.83 -32.27
CA ARG A 98 8.00 -19.84 -31.96
C ARG A 98 8.48 -19.72 -30.51
N ILE A 99 8.58 -18.49 -30.01
CA ILE A 99 8.90 -18.18 -28.60
C ILE A 99 7.79 -18.68 -27.68
N LEU A 100 6.54 -18.39 -28.02
CA LEU A 100 5.38 -18.66 -27.16
C LEU A 100 4.98 -20.13 -27.11
N GLN A 101 5.19 -20.88 -28.20
CA GLN A 101 4.99 -22.34 -28.20
C GLN A 101 5.99 -23.07 -27.28
N ARG A 102 7.26 -22.63 -27.18
CA ARG A 102 8.22 -23.21 -26.23
C ARG A 102 7.98 -22.80 -24.79
N LEU A 103 7.55 -21.56 -24.52
CA LEU A 103 7.21 -21.11 -23.16
C LEU A 103 6.06 -21.92 -22.54
N ARG A 104 5.15 -22.47 -23.37
CA ARG A 104 4.10 -23.40 -22.89
C ARG A 104 4.64 -24.74 -22.35
N SER A 105 5.85 -25.14 -22.76
CA SER A 105 6.46 -26.43 -22.39
C SER A 105 7.40 -26.36 -21.18
N GLN A 106 7.59 -25.17 -20.57
CA GLN A 106 8.42 -25.00 -19.38
C GLN A 106 7.57 -24.56 -18.17
N PRO A 107 7.34 -25.42 -17.17
CA PRO A 107 6.67 -25.04 -15.94
C PRO A 107 7.69 -24.44 -14.98
N SER A 108 7.87 -23.11 -14.95
CA SER A 108 8.36 -22.34 -13.77
C SER A 108 8.88 -20.93 -14.07
N CYS A 109 8.95 -20.46 -15.31
CA CYS A 109 9.59 -19.19 -15.64
C CYS A 109 8.66 -17.96 -15.54
N TYR A 110 7.98 -17.78 -14.42
CA TYR A 110 7.54 -16.45 -13.97
C TYR A 110 8.43 -16.05 -12.79
N PRO A 111 9.38 -15.11 -12.96
CA PRO A 111 10.23 -14.69 -11.84
C PRO A 111 9.38 -13.91 -10.82
N ALA A 112 9.02 -14.61 -9.75
CA ALA A 112 8.76 -14.01 -8.47
C ALA A 112 10.02 -13.24 -8.01
N ARG A 113 9.80 -12.02 -7.48
CA ARG A 113 10.78 -11.08 -6.86
C ARG A 113 11.56 -10.16 -7.82
N ARG A 114 11.21 -8.87 -7.80
CA ARG A 114 11.98 -7.76 -7.19
C ARG A 114 11.39 -6.43 -7.66
N SER A 115 10.93 -5.61 -6.74
CA SER A 115 10.57 -4.20 -6.94
C SER A 115 11.84 -3.34 -7.12
N ARG A 116 12.63 -3.61 -8.17
CA ARG A 116 13.83 -2.83 -8.51
C ARG A 116 13.72 -2.05 -9.82
N SER A 117 12.60 -2.15 -10.56
CA SER A 117 12.50 -1.66 -11.94
C SER A 117 11.81 -0.30 -12.12
N CYS A 118 11.58 0.50 -11.07
CA CYS A 118 11.02 1.85 -11.26
C CYS A 118 12.08 2.93 -11.52
N ALA A 119 13.37 2.65 -11.24
CA ALA A 119 14.47 3.61 -11.47
C ALA A 119 14.64 4.07 -12.94
N PRO A 120 14.40 3.23 -13.98
CA PRO A 120 14.54 3.65 -15.38
C PRO A 120 13.48 4.65 -15.85
N PHE A 121 12.33 4.75 -15.16
CA PHE A 121 11.24 5.68 -15.52
C PHE A 121 11.58 7.15 -15.25
N ARG A 122 12.70 7.47 -14.59
CA ARG A 122 13.18 8.85 -14.38
C ARG A 122 13.42 9.62 -15.67
N ARG A 123 13.58 8.94 -16.82
CA ARG A 123 13.96 9.56 -18.09
C ARG A 123 12.81 9.76 -19.07
N TYR A 124 11.67 9.09 -18.87
CA TYR A 124 10.58 9.11 -19.82
C TYR A 124 9.33 9.73 -19.18
N ASP A 125 9.03 10.92 -19.69
CA ASP A 125 7.89 11.77 -19.41
C ASP A 125 8.04 12.71 -18.19
N GLY A 126 7.42 13.88 -18.27
CA GLY A 126 7.44 14.94 -17.23
C GLY A 126 6.82 14.55 -15.89
N ALA A 127 6.61 13.25 -15.66
CA ALA A 127 6.26 12.66 -14.39
C ALA A 127 7.52 12.53 -13.52
N ASP A 128 7.49 13.20 -12.36
CA ASP A 128 8.52 13.10 -11.33
C ASP A 128 8.68 11.64 -10.89
N GLY A 129 9.69 10.95 -11.45
CA GLY A 129 9.96 9.54 -11.17
C GLY A 129 10.20 9.25 -9.68
N ASP A 130 10.61 10.27 -8.91
CA ASP A 130 10.75 10.17 -7.47
C ASP A 130 9.38 10.08 -6.78
N LYS A 131 8.34 10.75 -7.30
CA LYS A 131 6.96 10.56 -6.84
C LYS A 131 6.47 9.13 -7.10
N LEU A 132 6.74 8.56 -8.28
CA LEU A 132 6.33 7.18 -8.58
C LEU A 132 6.98 6.18 -7.63
N ILE A 133 8.28 6.30 -7.38
CA ILE A 133 9.01 5.45 -6.44
C ILE A 133 8.46 5.63 -5.02
N ARG A 134 8.20 6.87 -4.61
CA ARG A 134 7.67 7.24 -3.29
C ARG A 134 6.32 6.59 -3.01
N TRP A 135 5.43 6.55 -4.00
CA TRP A 135 4.07 6.01 -3.86
C TRP A 135 3.94 4.53 -4.23
N THR A 136 5.02 3.90 -4.70
CA THR A 136 5.05 2.46 -4.96
C THR A 136 5.34 1.71 -3.65
N PRO A 137 4.41 0.89 -3.13
CA PRO A 137 4.64 0.23 -1.86
C PRO A 137 5.75 -0.83 -1.96
N ARG A 138 6.82 -0.65 -1.18
CA ARG A 138 7.99 -1.54 -1.18
C ARG A 138 7.89 -2.57 -0.07
N ARG A 139 7.75 -3.84 -0.43
CA ARG A 139 7.72 -4.93 0.55
C ARG A 139 9.11 -5.15 1.17
N ILE A 140 9.18 -5.15 2.50
CA ILE A 140 10.37 -5.57 3.24
C ILE A 140 10.30 -7.07 3.51
N ASN A 141 9.20 -7.55 4.10
CA ASN A 141 9.02 -8.97 4.42
C ASN A 141 7.53 -9.40 4.42
N ARG A 142 7.21 -10.55 5.05
CA ARG A 142 5.83 -11.06 5.16
C ARG A 142 4.96 -10.27 6.12
N HIS A 143 5.45 -9.32 6.87
CA HIS A 143 4.63 -8.52 7.79
C HIS A 143 4.74 -7.00 7.55
N LEU A 144 5.80 -6.56 6.88
CA LEU A 144 6.17 -5.16 6.72
C LEU A 144 6.32 -4.73 5.26
N MET A 145 5.89 -3.51 4.99
CA MET A 145 6.12 -2.76 3.77
C MET A 145 6.47 -1.31 4.10
N VAL A 146 7.02 -0.59 3.13
CA VAL A 146 7.26 0.85 3.20
C VAL A 146 6.40 1.51 2.14
N LEU A 147 5.64 2.52 2.55
CA LEU A 147 4.91 3.40 1.65
C LEU A 147 5.33 4.83 1.98
N ASN A 148 5.87 5.53 0.99
CA ASN A 148 6.33 6.90 1.15
C ASN A 148 7.24 7.09 2.40
N GLY A 149 8.28 6.26 2.52
CA GLY A 149 9.20 6.29 3.67
C GLY A 149 8.64 5.72 4.98
N THR A 150 7.32 5.59 5.10
CA THR A 150 6.65 5.13 6.33
C THR A 150 6.44 3.62 6.32
N MET A 151 6.81 2.97 7.43
CA MET A 151 6.62 1.53 7.61
C MET A 151 5.15 1.22 7.93
N LEU A 152 4.56 0.30 7.15
CA LEU A 152 3.22 -0.22 7.35
C LEU A 152 3.28 -1.73 7.64
N GLU A 153 2.58 -2.13 8.69
CA GLU A 153 2.43 -3.53 9.09
C GLU A 153 1.17 -4.16 8.54
N THR A 154 1.09 -5.48 8.51
CA THR A 154 -0.05 -6.21 7.93
C THR A 154 -1.38 -5.95 8.64
N LYS A 155 -1.38 -5.55 9.92
CA LYS A 155 -2.61 -5.14 10.61
C LYS A 155 -3.11 -3.77 10.14
N VAL A 156 -2.19 -2.90 9.71
CA VAL A 156 -2.48 -1.56 9.19
C VAL A 156 -2.66 -1.60 7.68
N ASN A 157 -2.10 -2.58 6.96
CA ASN A 157 -2.30 -2.78 5.53
C ASN A 157 -3.03 -4.10 5.26
N PRO A 158 -4.32 -4.08 4.90
CA PRO A 158 -5.05 -5.26 4.52
C PRO A 158 -4.61 -5.64 3.10
N ARG A 159 -3.76 -6.66 3.00
CA ARG A 159 -3.15 -7.15 1.73
C ARG A 159 -4.09 -7.40 0.57
N SER A 160 -5.38 -7.51 0.84
CA SER A 160 -6.35 -8.12 -0.04
C SER A 160 -7.63 -7.32 -0.17
N VAL A 161 -7.67 -6.11 0.39
CA VAL A 161 -8.86 -5.25 0.32
C VAL A 161 -8.48 -3.98 -0.43
N ILE A 162 -8.74 -3.97 -1.74
CA ILE A 162 -8.71 -2.72 -2.50
C ILE A 162 -9.92 -1.92 -2.08
N ARG A 163 -9.68 -0.66 -1.73
CA ARG A 163 -10.74 0.29 -1.41
C ARG A 163 -10.62 1.49 -2.32
N ILE A 164 -11.76 2.01 -2.76
CA ILE A 164 -11.82 3.19 -3.62
C ILE A 164 -12.87 4.17 -3.13
N CYS A 165 -12.71 5.42 -3.52
CA CYS A 165 -13.77 6.41 -3.42
C CYS A 165 -14.58 6.40 -4.74
N PRO A 166 -15.91 6.19 -4.71
CA PRO A 166 -16.72 6.16 -5.94
C PRO A 166 -16.65 7.50 -6.68
N ARG A 167 -16.61 8.64 -5.97
CA ARG A 167 -16.44 9.97 -6.56
C ARG A 167 -15.09 10.15 -7.26
N CYS A 168 -13.99 9.74 -6.63
CA CYS A 168 -12.68 9.77 -7.28
C CYS A 168 -12.63 8.88 -8.51
N ALA A 169 -13.16 7.65 -8.41
CA ALA A 169 -13.16 6.71 -9.53
C ALA A 169 -13.95 7.26 -10.73
N MET A 170 -15.16 7.76 -10.50
CA MET A 170 -15.96 8.39 -11.55
C MET A 170 -15.28 9.64 -12.12
N GLY A 171 -14.68 10.48 -11.27
CA GLY A 171 -13.93 11.65 -11.71
C GLY A 171 -12.73 11.29 -12.60
N SER A 172 -11.97 10.25 -12.22
CA SER A 172 -10.87 9.74 -13.04
C SER A 172 -11.37 9.18 -14.38
N ILE A 173 -12.48 8.44 -14.41
CA ILE A 173 -13.03 7.90 -15.66
C ILE A 173 -13.51 9.03 -16.58
N ALA A 174 -14.20 10.03 -16.01
CA ALA A 174 -14.69 11.18 -16.77
C ALA A 174 -13.56 12.07 -17.32
N ALA A 175 -12.42 12.15 -16.61
CA ALA A 175 -11.27 12.95 -17.04
C ALA A 175 -10.53 12.36 -18.26
N TRP A 176 -10.71 11.08 -18.56
CA TRP A 176 -10.01 10.37 -19.64
C TRP A 176 -10.99 9.60 -20.54
N PRO A 177 -11.86 10.30 -21.28
CA PRO A 177 -12.86 9.65 -22.13
C PRO A 177 -12.17 8.86 -23.24
N GLY A 178 -12.58 7.60 -23.44
CA GLY A 178 -12.03 6.70 -24.47
C GLY A 178 -10.81 5.89 -24.04
N THR A 179 -10.23 6.16 -22.87
CA THR A 179 -9.18 5.32 -22.28
C THR A 179 -9.79 4.03 -21.71
N ALA A 180 -9.13 2.90 -21.93
CA ALA A 180 -9.58 1.63 -21.37
C ALA A 180 -9.54 1.69 -19.83
N LEU A 181 -10.58 1.18 -19.15
CA LEU A 181 -10.77 1.36 -17.70
C LEU A 181 -9.66 0.74 -16.83
N ASP A 182 -8.97 -0.27 -17.35
CA ASP A 182 -7.80 -0.88 -16.76
C ASP A 182 -6.55 0.03 -16.78
N GLN A 183 -6.57 1.08 -17.61
CA GLN A 183 -5.53 2.11 -17.67
C GLN A 183 -5.88 3.37 -16.86
N VAL A 184 -7.13 3.50 -16.40
CA VAL A 184 -7.58 4.66 -15.61
C VAL A 184 -7.19 4.50 -14.14
N VAL A 185 -6.58 5.54 -13.55
CA VAL A 185 -6.19 5.54 -12.15
C VAL A 185 -7.41 5.78 -11.25
N THR A 186 -7.98 4.71 -10.70
CA THR A 186 -9.17 4.76 -9.83
C THR A 186 -8.86 4.54 -8.34
N GLY A 187 -7.63 4.15 -8.02
CA GLY A 187 -7.14 3.92 -6.66
C GLY A 187 -6.11 4.95 -6.23
N ARG A 188 -5.96 5.13 -4.90
CA ARG A 188 -4.88 5.92 -4.31
C ARG A 188 -4.07 5.09 -3.32
N ALA A 189 -2.77 5.39 -3.21
CA ALA A 189 -1.84 4.58 -2.43
C ALA A 189 -2.14 4.61 -0.92
N GLU A 190 -2.58 5.76 -0.39
CA GLU A 190 -2.96 5.92 1.01
C GLU A 190 -4.16 5.07 1.42
N TRP A 191 -5.03 4.68 0.48
CA TRP A 191 -6.16 3.78 0.73
C TRP A 191 -5.71 2.33 0.98
N THR A 192 -4.41 2.03 0.83
CA THR A 192 -3.85 0.76 1.29
C THR A 192 -3.73 0.69 2.82
N ALA A 193 -3.72 1.82 3.53
CA ALA A 193 -3.76 1.82 4.99
C ALA A 193 -5.19 1.55 5.49
N ALA A 194 -5.46 0.35 6.01
CA ALA A 194 -6.73 -0.16 6.55
C ALA A 194 -7.47 0.85 7.44
N VAL A 195 -6.71 1.63 8.19
CA VAL A 195 -7.21 2.61 9.15
C VAL A 195 -7.74 3.89 8.50
N VAL A 196 -7.35 4.17 7.26
CA VAL A 196 -7.91 5.24 6.42
C VAL A 196 -9.13 4.67 5.72
N ASP A 197 -10.32 5.09 6.14
CA ASP A 197 -11.62 4.64 5.60
C ASP A 197 -12.45 5.77 4.98
N VAL A 198 -11.93 7.00 4.98
CA VAL A 198 -12.57 8.16 4.35
C VAL A 198 -11.65 8.73 3.27
N CYS A 199 -12.22 9.07 2.12
CA CYS A 199 -11.55 9.86 1.09
C CYS A 199 -11.33 11.29 1.58
N LEU A 200 -10.08 11.75 1.56
CA LEU A 200 -9.73 13.12 1.97
C LEU A 200 -10.39 14.18 1.07
N ASP A 201 -10.42 13.96 -0.24
CA ASP A 201 -10.88 14.97 -1.21
C ASP A 201 -12.41 15.15 -1.16
N HIS A 202 -13.15 14.06 -0.99
CA HIS A 202 -14.61 14.07 -1.11
C HIS A 202 -15.35 13.91 0.21
N GLY A 203 -14.68 13.53 1.30
CA GLY A 203 -15.35 13.21 2.57
C GLY A 203 -16.32 12.03 2.43
N VAL A 204 -15.98 11.04 1.60
CA VAL A 204 -16.83 9.87 1.33
C VAL A 204 -16.17 8.63 1.90
N ALA A 205 -16.96 7.76 2.54
CA ALA A 205 -16.49 6.47 3.02
C ALA A 205 -16.00 5.60 1.85
N LEU A 206 -14.81 5.02 2.00
CA LEU A 206 -14.22 4.17 0.98
C LEU A 206 -14.96 2.84 0.92
N ILE A 207 -15.31 2.43 -0.28
CA ILE A 207 -15.95 1.13 -0.54
C ILE A 207 -14.88 0.10 -0.89
N SER A 208 -15.10 -1.14 -0.45
CA SER A 208 -14.20 -2.25 -0.75
C SER A 208 -14.63 -2.91 -2.06
N LEU A 209 -13.71 -3.07 -3.03
CA LEU A 209 -13.95 -3.77 -4.30
C LEU A 209 -13.90 -5.30 -4.16
N ARG A 210 -13.99 -5.80 -2.94
CA ARG A 210 -13.76 -7.21 -2.61
C ARG A 210 -15.07 -7.99 -2.64
N GLY A 211 -15.21 -8.88 -3.62
CA GLY A 211 -16.11 -10.02 -3.54
C GLY A 211 -15.52 -11.14 -2.65
N PRO A 212 -16.33 -11.89 -1.88
CA PRO A 212 -15.85 -12.92 -0.94
C PRO A 212 -15.23 -14.19 -1.58
N GLN A 213 -15.14 -14.29 -2.92
CA GLN A 213 -14.92 -15.57 -3.62
C GLN A 213 -13.56 -15.75 -4.31
N LEU A 214 -12.65 -14.76 -4.28
CA LEU A 214 -11.43 -14.79 -5.09
C LEU A 214 -10.15 -14.90 -4.24
N ASP A 215 -9.58 -16.09 -4.17
CA ASP A 215 -8.25 -16.36 -3.61
C ASP A 215 -7.14 -15.99 -4.63
N VAL A 216 -7.10 -14.70 -5.00
CA VAL A 216 -6.16 -14.20 -6.02
C VAL A 216 -5.06 -13.37 -5.35
N PRO A 217 -3.77 -13.70 -5.55
CA PRO A 217 -2.66 -13.08 -4.82
C PRO A 217 -2.31 -11.64 -5.25
N ARG A 218 -2.95 -11.10 -6.30
CA ARG A 218 -2.80 -9.70 -6.74
C ARG A 218 -4.13 -9.19 -7.27
N LEU A 219 -4.61 -8.10 -6.69
CA LEU A 219 -5.81 -7.39 -7.13
C LEU A 219 -5.36 -6.18 -7.95
N ASP A 220 -5.93 -6.00 -9.14
CA ASP A 220 -5.69 -4.84 -9.99
C ASP A 220 -6.91 -3.91 -9.88
N PRO A 221 -6.74 -2.68 -9.35
CA PRO A 221 -7.85 -1.73 -9.22
C PRO A 221 -8.55 -1.43 -10.54
N GLY A 222 -7.82 -1.27 -11.65
CA GLY A 222 -8.42 -0.91 -12.94
C GLY A 222 -9.30 -2.02 -13.49
N TYR A 223 -8.81 -3.27 -13.43
CA TYR A 223 -9.58 -4.45 -13.82
C TYR A 223 -10.80 -4.68 -12.92
N GLN A 224 -10.67 -4.51 -11.60
CA GLN A 224 -11.81 -4.71 -10.70
C GLN A 224 -12.82 -3.57 -10.75
N THR A 225 -12.36 -2.34 -10.99
CA THR A 225 -13.25 -1.20 -11.17
C THR A 225 -14.11 -1.39 -12.43
N SER A 226 -13.54 -1.92 -13.52
CA SER A 226 -14.32 -2.17 -14.74
C SER A 226 -15.41 -3.22 -14.55
N LEU A 227 -15.18 -4.24 -13.71
CA LEU A 227 -16.20 -5.23 -13.35
C LEU A 227 -17.35 -4.65 -12.51
N LEU A 228 -17.07 -3.56 -11.78
CA LEU A 228 -18.02 -2.94 -10.85
C LEU A 228 -18.53 -1.60 -11.39
N LEU A 229 -18.34 -1.29 -12.67
CA LEU A 229 -18.64 0.03 -13.21
C LEU A 229 -20.12 0.38 -13.06
N ASP A 230 -21.02 -0.53 -13.45
CA ASP A 230 -22.46 -0.31 -13.33
C ASP A 230 -22.89 -0.17 -11.85
N GLU A 231 -22.30 -0.98 -10.98
CA GLU A 231 -22.52 -0.88 -9.53
C GLU A 231 -22.04 0.47 -9.00
N LEU A 232 -20.85 0.94 -9.41
CA LEU A 232 -20.28 2.22 -8.99
C LEU A 232 -21.14 3.42 -9.37
N HIS A 233 -21.81 3.38 -10.54
CA HIS A 233 -22.77 4.41 -10.93
C HIS A 233 -24.02 4.42 -10.03
N SER A 234 -24.41 3.25 -9.52
CA SER A 234 -25.57 3.09 -8.64
C SER A 234 -25.28 3.30 -7.15
N ILE A 235 -24.01 3.17 -6.74
CA ILE A 235 -23.59 3.31 -5.34
C ILE A 235 -23.78 4.75 -4.89
N GLN A 236 -24.69 4.95 -3.94
CA GLN A 236 -24.87 6.23 -3.26
C GLN A 236 -23.68 6.47 -2.31
N PRO A 237 -22.91 7.56 -2.48
CA PRO A 237 -21.77 7.84 -1.62
C PRO A 237 -22.22 8.17 -0.20
N VAL A 238 -21.64 7.45 0.78
CA VAL A 238 -21.87 7.74 2.21
C VAL A 238 -20.89 8.83 2.65
N TYR A 239 -21.41 10.03 2.89
CA TYR A 239 -20.60 11.16 3.35
C TYR A 239 -20.28 11.02 4.85
N THR A 240 -19.02 11.22 5.19
CA THR A 240 -18.53 11.14 6.56
C THR A 240 -17.32 12.05 6.74
N LYS A 241 -17.19 12.63 7.93
CA LYS A 241 -16.04 13.48 8.25
C LYS A 241 -14.81 12.60 8.48
N ILE A 242 -13.69 13.02 7.91
CA ILE A 242 -12.40 12.43 8.27
C ILE A 242 -12.03 12.84 9.70
N ASP A 243 -11.76 11.85 10.54
CA ASP A 243 -11.36 12.08 11.93
C ASP A 243 -9.88 12.45 12.05
N ASP A 244 -9.52 12.94 13.22
CA ASP A 244 -8.18 13.48 13.49
C ASP A 244 -7.10 12.41 13.55
N PHE A 245 -7.46 11.17 13.88
CA PHE A 245 -6.56 10.01 13.80
C PHE A 245 -6.25 9.67 12.34
N GLN A 246 -7.24 9.64 11.46
CA GLN A 246 -7.03 9.40 10.03
C GLN A 246 -6.19 10.51 9.40
N ARG A 247 -6.43 11.78 9.76
CA ARG A 247 -5.57 12.89 9.34
C ARG A 247 -4.13 12.70 9.80
N TYR A 248 -3.91 12.27 11.04
CA TYR A 248 -2.58 11.94 11.54
C TYR A 248 -1.92 10.78 10.77
N VAL A 249 -2.67 9.74 10.40
CA VAL A 249 -2.12 8.67 9.56
C VAL A 249 -1.75 9.21 8.17
N LEU A 250 -2.59 10.06 7.57
CA LEU A 250 -2.31 10.69 6.28
C LEU A 250 -1.10 11.63 6.34
N SER A 251 -0.90 12.35 7.45
CA SER A 251 0.30 13.18 7.64
C SER A 251 1.56 12.31 7.77
N ARG A 252 1.49 11.21 8.53
CA ARG A 252 2.57 10.20 8.64
C ARG A 252 2.87 9.53 7.30
N LEU A 253 1.89 9.42 6.41
CA LEU A 253 2.07 8.92 5.05
C LEU A 253 2.56 10.01 4.08
N GLY A 254 2.70 11.26 4.51
CA GLY A 254 3.14 12.39 3.69
C GLY A 254 2.12 12.82 2.62
N ILE A 255 0.83 12.57 2.85
CA ILE A 255 -0.27 13.02 1.97
C ILE A 255 -0.68 14.45 2.28
N ILE A 256 -0.79 14.78 3.57
CA ILE A 256 -1.13 16.12 4.05
C ILE A 256 0.04 16.72 4.84
N ALA A 257 -0.04 18.03 5.12
CA ALA A 257 0.91 18.72 5.99
C ALA A 257 1.08 17.98 7.32
N ALA A 258 2.30 18.03 7.88
CA ALA A 258 2.65 17.34 9.10
C ALA A 258 1.70 17.74 10.24
N LYS A 259 0.87 16.79 10.67
CA LYS A 259 0.15 16.85 11.94
C LYS A 259 1.03 16.15 12.96
N GLU A 260 1.76 16.92 13.74
CA GLU A 260 2.68 16.43 14.75
C GLU A 260 1.93 15.93 15.98
N SER A 261 2.48 14.90 16.60
CA SER A 261 2.08 14.39 17.90
C SER A 261 3.33 14.12 18.72
N ALA A 262 3.57 14.97 19.71
CA ALA A 262 4.73 14.89 20.60
C ALA A 262 4.90 13.52 21.30
N LEU A 263 3.81 12.75 21.41
CA LEU A 263 3.79 11.42 22.02
C LEU A 263 3.87 10.27 20.99
N LEU A 264 3.28 10.43 19.80
CA LEU A 264 3.07 9.32 18.86
C LEU A 264 4.02 9.33 17.65
N ASP A 265 4.67 10.45 17.35
CA ASP A 265 5.47 10.62 16.11
C ASP A 265 6.64 9.65 16.00
N LYS A 266 7.30 9.38 17.11
CA LYS A 266 8.45 8.46 17.13
C LYS A 266 8.04 7.00 17.07
N ILE A 267 6.76 6.66 17.16
CA ILE A 267 6.31 5.27 17.29
C ILE A 267 5.87 4.73 15.93
N SER A 268 5.97 3.41 15.75
CA SER A 268 5.43 2.71 14.59
C SER A 268 3.91 2.91 14.46
N LEU A 269 3.40 3.02 13.22
CA LEU A 269 1.96 3.20 12.98
C LEU A 269 1.12 2.01 13.48
N GLU A 270 1.68 0.80 13.54
CA GLU A 270 0.97 -0.36 14.11
C GLU A 270 0.72 -0.16 15.61
N ALA A 271 1.76 0.19 16.36
CA ALA A 271 1.65 0.45 17.78
C ALA A 271 0.73 1.64 18.03
N VAL A 272 0.86 2.75 17.29
CA VAL A 272 -0.05 3.90 17.41
C VAL A 272 -1.51 3.48 17.19
N THR A 273 -1.78 2.69 16.14
CA THR A 273 -3.12 2.19 15.83
C THR A 273 -3.71 1.38 16.99
N GLN A 274 -2.93 0.48 17.57
CA GLN A 274 -3.39 -0.43 18.63
C GLN A 274 -3.51 0.26 19.98
N ILE A 275 -2.57 1.17 20.30
CA ILE A 275 -2.60 2.00 21.51
C ILE A 275 -3.84 2.90 21.47
N CYS A 276 -4.08 3.61 20.35
CA CYS A 276 -5.28 4.44 20.20
C CYS A 276 -6.56 3.60 20.27
N HIS A 277 -6.59 2.44 19.62
CA HIS A 277 -7.75 1.54 19.71
C HIS A 277 -8.04 1.10 21.16
N SER A 278 -7.02 0.71 21.92
CA SER A 278 -7.17 0.31 23.32
C SER A 278 -7.59 1.47 24.21
N ALA A 279 -6.94 2.63 24.06
CA ALA A 279 -7.23 3.82 24.84
C ALA A 279 -8.68 4.30 24.64
N GLY A 280 -9.14 4.36 23.39
CA GLY A 280 -10.53 4.76 23.13
C GLY A 280 -11.55 3.69 23.51
N HIS A 281 -11.21 2.40 23.44
CA HIS A 281 -12.07 1.35 23.99
C HIS A 281 -12.31 1.54 25.49
N ASP A 282 -11.24 1.84 26.24
CA ASP A 282 -11.33 2.10 27.67
C ASP A 282 -12.15 3.36 27.97
N LEU A 283 -11.89 4.45 27.24
CA LEU A 283 -12.62 5.71 27.40
C LEU A 283 -14.12 5.57 27.10
N MET A 284 -14.47 4.85 26.04
CA MET A 284 -15.85 4.73 25.60
C MET A 284 -16.69 3.74 26.42
N ARG A 285 -16.07 2.73 27.05
CA ARG A 285 -16.78 1.81 27.96
C ARG A 285 -17.37 2.50 29.19
N GLN A 286 -16.85 3.66 29.55
CA GLN A 286 -17.32 4.44 30.69
C GLN A 286 -18.52 5.32 30.37
N ARG A 287 -18.90 5.41 29.09
CA ARG A 287 -20.10 6.12 28.65
C ARG A 287 -21.24 5.11 28.52
N PRO A 288 -22.47 5.42 28.95
CA PRO A 288 -23.62 4.58 28.64
C PRO A 288 -23.79 4.56 27.11
N HIS A 289 -23.45 3.45 26.48
CA HIS A 289 -23.55 3.28 25.03
C HIS A 289 -24.48 2.12 24.70
N VAL A 290 -25.44 2.35 23.80
CA VAL A 290 -26.31 1.31 23.25
C VAL A 290 -25.65 0.77 21.98
N GLY A 291 -25.07 -0.43 22.05
CA GLY A 291 -24.55 -1.15 20.87
C GLY A 291 -23.02 -1.33 20.78
N VAL A 292 -22.58 -1.93 19.66
CA VAL A 292 -21.16 -2.25 19.39
C VAL A 292 -20.44 -1.00 18.88
N ILE A 293 -19.46 -0.51 19.64
CA ILE A 293 -18.62 0.63 19.22
C ILE A 293 -17.71 0.20 18.07
N ALA A 294 -17.76 0.91 16.95
CA ALA A 294 -16.93 0.64 15.77
C ALA A 294 -15.44 0.85 16.06
N GLY A 295 -14.59 0.10 15.35
CA GLY A 295 -13.14 0.19 15.53
C GLY A 295 -12.56 1.57 15.17
N LYS A 296 -13.21 2.28 14.23
CA LYS A 296 -12.90 3.66 13.82
C LYS A 296 -13.06 4.62 15.00
N ASP A 297 -14.23 4.61 15.63
CA ASP A 297 -14.57 5.53 16.72
C ASP A 297 -13.63 5.35 17.92
N ARG A 298 -13.28 4.11 18.25
CA ARG A 298 -12.27 3.81 19.28
C ARG A 298 -10.93 4.44 18.97
N ARG A 299 -10.45 4.34 17.73
CA ARG A 299 -9.15 4.93 17.36
C ARG A 299 -9.20 6.45 17.38
N ALA A 300 -10.28 7.05 16.90
CA ALA A 300 -10.48 8.50 16.97
C ALA A 300 -10.43 9.00 18.42
N ALA A 301 -11.22 8.41 19.32
CA ALA A 301 -11.21 8.83 20.73
C ALA A 301 -9.89 8.56 21.46
N GLY A 302 -9.19 7.47 21.13
CA GLY A 302 -7.86 7.22 21.69
C GLY A 302 -6.80 8.18 21.16
N PHE A 303 -6.92 8.63 19.91
CA PHE A 303 -6.05 9.66 19.36
C PHE A 303 -6.40 11.04 19.93
N ASP A 304 -7.66 11.36 20.18
CA ASP A 304 -8.02 12.62 20.85
C ASP A 304 -7.37 12.71 22.23
N LEU A 305 -7.23 11.58 22.92
CA LEU A 305 -6.57 11.46 24.22
C LEU A 305 -5.03 11.60 24.14
N LEU A 306 -4.38 10.90 23.21
CA LEU A 306 -2.92 10.76 23.19
C LEU A 306 -2.22 11.64 22.13
N GLY A 307 -2.95 11.99 21.08
CA GLY A 307 -2.45 12.65 19.88
C GLY A 307 -2.12 14.12 20.10
N HIS A 308 -2.84 14.80 20.98
CA HIS A 308 -2.67 16.22 21.31
C HIS A 308 -1.60 16.50 22.39
N GLY A 309 -0.91 15.47 22.86
CA GLY A 309 0.22 15.59 23.78
C GLY A 309 -0.11 15.31 25.25
N ALA A 310 0.92 15.45 26.09
CA ALA A 310 0.86 15.07 27.51
C ALA A 310 -0.15 15.90 28.32
N ALA A 311 -0.29 17.20 28.04
CA ALA A 311 -1.18 18.08 28.81
C ALA A 311 -2.65 17.68 28.73
N GLN A 312 -3.15 17.30 27.55
CA GLN A 312 -4.54 16.87 27.38
C GLN A 312 -4.78 15.50 28.04
N PHE A 313 -3.79 14.61 27.97
CA PHE A 313 -3.82 13.34 28.68
C PHE A 313 -3.89 13.53 30.20
N GLU A 314 -3.09 14.45 30.74
CA GLU A 314 -3.10 14.82 32.16
C GLU A 314 -4.44 15.42 32.59
N GLN A 315 -4.98 16.35 31.81
CA GLN A 315 -6.26 17.01 32.11
C GLN A 315 -7.39 15.99 32.26
N LEU A 316 -7.48 15.02 31.37
CA LEU A 316 -8.53 13.99 31.39
C LEU A 316 -8.43 13.05 32.60
N LEU A 317 -7.22 12.86 33.15
CA LEU A 317 -7.01 12.09 34.38
C LEU A 317 -7.39 12.88 35.64
N ILE A 318 -7.23 14.21 35.60
CA ILE A 318 -7.52 15.13 36.72
C ILE A 318 -9.01 15.49 36.76
N GLU A 319 -9.71 15.49 35.63
CA GLU A 319 -11.12 15.86 35.53
C GLU A 319 -12.01 15.09 36.55
N PRO A 320 -12.82 15.79 37.35
CA PRO A 320 -13.66 15.17 38.35
C PRO A 320 -14.76 14.32 37.71
N ARG A 321 -14.96 13.11 38.26
CA ARG A 321 -16.02 12.19 37.86
C ARG A 321 -16.85 11.79 39.06
N GLU A 322 -18.16 11.87 38.91
CA GLU A 322 -19.10 11.50 39.96
C GLU A 322 -18.86 10.06 40.44
N GLY A 323 -18.77 9.88 41.76
CA GLY A 323 -18.60 8.56 42.38
C GLY A 323 -17.21 7.92 42.29
N VAL A 324 -16.22 8.52 41.61
CA VAL A 324 -14.87 7.92 41.45
C VAL A 324 -13.80 8.71 42.20
N ARG A 325 -13.19 8.08 43.22
CA ARG A 325 -12.05 8.64 43.96
C ARG A 325 -10.84 8.80 43.03
N VAL A 326 -10.03 9.85 43.22
CA VAL A 326 -8.82 10.14 42.42
C VAL A 326 -7.91 8.92 42.27
N ARG A 327 -7.64 8.18 43.36
CA ARG A 327 -6.85 6.93 43.35
C ARG A 327 -7.40 5.81 42.46
N GLN A 328 -8.71 5.81 42.20
CA GLN A 328 -9.38 4.84 41.33
C GLN A 328 -9.49 5.33 39.89
N ARG A 329 -9.19 6.61 39.60
CA ARG A 329 -9.43 7.21 38.27
C ARG A 329 -8.59 6.54 37.19
N ALA A 330 -7.28 6.41 37.32
CA ALA A 330 -6.51 5.76 36.25
C ALA A 330 -6.91 4.30 35.99
N ARG A 331 -7.11 3.50 37.05
CA ARG A 331 -7.58 2.10 36.89
C ARG A 331 -8.99 2.03 36.32
N SER A 332 -9.85 3.01 36.63
CA SER A 332 -11.21 3.07 36.08
C SER A 332 -11.24 3.58 34.63
N VAL A 333 -10.40 4.57 34.28
CA VAL A 333 -10.39 5.31 33.01
C VAL A 333 -9.60 4.59 31.93
N LEU A 334 -8.49 3.94 32.27
CA LEU A 334 -7.61 3.26 31.32
C LEU A 334 -7.15 1.90 31.85
N PRO A 335 -8.06 0.95 32.14
CA PRO A 335 -7.69 -0.35 32.69
C PRO A 335 -6.79 -1.18 31.78
N ARG A 336 -6.94 -1.09 30.45
CA ARG A 336 -6.27 -1.98 29.47
C ARG A 336 -5.10 -1.32 28.78
N LEU A 337 -5.07 0.01 28.69
CA LEU A 337 -3.95 0.74 28.09
C LEU A 337 -2.58 0.27 28.63
N PRO A 338 -2.37 0.05 29.93
CA PRO A 338 -1.07 -0.35 30.46
C PRO A 338 -0.67 -1.77 30.07
N GLU A 339 -1.63 -2.71 30.02
CA GLU A 339 -1.39 -4.06 29.51
C GLU A 339 -1.00 -4.03 28.02
N HIS A 340 -1.65 -3.18 27.23
CA HIS A 340 -1.33 -2.99 25.83
C HIS A 340 0.03 -2.33 25.63
N LEU A 341 0.36 -1.30 26.40
CA LEU A 341 1.67 -0.67 26.41
C LEU A 341 2.78 -1.67 26.78
N ALA A 342 2.57 -2.52 27.78
CA ALA A 342 3.53 -3.56 28.16
C ALA A 342 3.82 -4.56 27.03
N LYS A 343 2.82 -4.92 26.21
CA LYS A 343 3.01 -5.79 25.03
C LYS A 343 3.94 -5.17 23.98
N TYR A 344 3.91 -3.85 23.84
CA TYR A 344 4.70 -3.13 22.84
C TYR A 344 6.10 -2.77 23.34
N ARG A 345 6.33 -2.74 24.66
CA ARG A 345 7.65 -2.49 25.28
C ARG A 345 8.77 -3.36 24.72
N LEU A 346 8.48 -4.63 24.42
CA LEU A 346 9.46 -5.59 23.90
C LEU A 346 9.61 -5.56 22.37
N ARG A 347 8.71 -4.89 21.66
CA ARG A 347 8.61 -4.94 20.19
C ARG A 347 9.05 -3.65 19.51
N ASP A 348 8.94 -2.53 20.20
CA ASP A 348 9.24 -1.20 19.67
C ASP A 348 9.98 -0.40 20.74
N THR A 349 11.28 -0.16 20.54
CA THR A 349 12.12 0.60 21.49
C THR A 349 11.67 2.05 21.60
N GLN A 350 11.01 2.59 20.57
CA GLN A 350 10.48 3.95 20.58
C GLN A 350 9.16 4.03 21.38
N CYS A 351 8.43 2.91 21.52
CA CYS A 351 7.33 2.82 22.48
C CYS A 351 7.80 2.98 23.93
N CYS A 352 9.04 2.59 24.28
CA CYS A 352 9.52 2.72 25.65
C CYS A 352 9.48 4.18 26.15
N GLU A 353 9.84 5.16 25.31
CA GLU A 353 9.79 6.58 25.68
C GLU A 353 8.36 7.04 25.98
N LEU A 354 7.38 6.62 25.17
CA LEU A 354 5.97 6.89 25.43
C LEU A 354 5.50 6.22 26.72
N ILE A 355 5.89 4.96 26.94
CA ILE A 355 5.55 4.22 28.15
C ILE A 355 6.09 4.98 29.35
N GLU A 356 7.37 5.37 29.37
CA GLU A 356 7.93 6.14 30.47
C GLU A 356 7.18 7.47 30.68
N LYS A 357 6.84 8.20 29.62
CA LYS A 357 6.06 9.46 29.73
C LYS A 357 4.66 9.23 30.29
N VAL A 358 3.94 8.23 29.78
CA VAL A 358 2.58 7.89 30.24
C VAL A 358 2.62 7.43 31.70
N PHE A 359 3.56 6.56 32.07
CA PHE A 359 3.74 6.10 33.45
C PHE A 359 4.17 7.23 34.37
N TYR A 360 5.07 8.11 33.94
CA TYR A 360 5.48 9.30 34.69
C TYR A 360 4.27 10.20 34.99
N ILE A 361 3.44 10.48 33.99
CA ILE A 361 2.19 11.24 34.16
C ILE A 361 1.25 10.55 35.14
N LEU A 362 1.06 9.24 34.98
CA LEU A 362 0.19 8.45 35.84
C LEU A 362 0.68 8.44 37.28
N PHE A 363 1.98 8.22 37.52
CA PHE A 363 2.56 8.31 38.86
C PHE A 363 2.38 9.71 39.43
N ARG A 364 2.66 10.76 38.65
CA ARG A 364 2.55 12.14 39.12
C ARG A 364 1.13 12.54 39.55
N ILE A 365 0.10 11.96 38.94
CA ILE A 365 -1.31 12.28 39.22
C ILE A 365 -1.92 11.33 40.27
N LEU A 366 -1.51 10.06 40.27
CA LEU A 366 -2.12 9.04 41.12
C LEU A 366 -1.50 9.00 42.50
N THR A 367 -2.37 8.91 43.50
CA THR A 367 -1.97 8.59 44.86
C THR A 367 -1.49 7.15 44.95
N HIS A 368 -0.31 6.94 45.52
CA HIS A 368 0.27 5.60 45.67
C HIS A 368 1.22 5.51 46.87
N ALA A 369 1.28 4.33 47.47
CA ALA A 369 2.26 4.03 48.51
C ALA A 369 3.60 3.59 47.90
N GLU A 370 4.68 3.84 48.62
CA GLU A 370 6.00 3.30 48.27
C GLU A 370 5.94 1.76 48.27
N GLY A 371 6.50 1.13 47.22
CA GLY A 371 6.43 -0.32 47.07
C GLY A 371 5.10 -0.87 46.53
N GLU A 372 4.06 -0.04 46.37
CA GLU A 372 2.80 -0.47 45.76
C GLU A 372 3.02 -0.80 44.27
N MET A 373 2.31 -1.82 43.77
CA MET A 373 2.35 -2.16 42.35
C MET A 373 1.25 -1.41 41.59
N LEU A 374 1.64 -0.42 40.80
CA LEU A 374 0.76 0.27 39.87
C LEU A 374 1.11 -0.13 38.45
N LEU A 375 0.13 -0.70 37.75
CA LEU A 375 0.21 -1.01 36.32
C LEU A 375 1.42 -1.88 35.95
N GLY A 376 1.76 -2.83 36.83
CA GLY A 376 2.89 -3.76 36.65
C GLY A 376 4.27 -3.16 36.96
N ARG A 377 4.33 -1.97 37.55
CA ARG A 377 5.58 -1.36 38.06
C ARG A 377 5.49 -1.12 39.56
N ILE A 378 6.62 -1.29 40.23
CA ILE A 378 6.78 -0.92 41.64
C ILE A 378 6.91 0.59 41.71
N CYS A 379 6.11 1.22 42.56
CA CYS A 379 6.15 2.67 42.74
C CYS A 379 7.46 3.07 43.45
N PRO A 380 8.24 4.00 42.87
CA PRO A 380 9.58 4.33 43.36
C PRO A 380 9.59 5.18 44.64
N GLY A 381 8.46 5.75 45.05
CA GLY A 381 8.32 6.57 46.25
C GLY A 381 6.86 6.80 46.62
N ARG A 382 6.58 7.22 47.85
CA ARG A 382 5.21 7.54 48.29
C ARG A 382 4.77 8.85 47.65
N GLN A 383 3.60 8.85 47.02
CA GLN A 383 2.98 10.07 46.50
C GLN A 383 1.61 10.28 47.16
N SER A 384 1.55 11.28 48.03
CA SER A 384 0.33 11.85 48.61
C SER A 384 -0.19 12.93 47.65
N PRO A 385 -1.52 13.14 47.51
CA PRO A 385 -1.96 14.42 46.99
C PRO A 385 -1.54 15.46 48.04
N PHE A 386 -1.46 16.72 47.64
CA PHE A 386 -1.48 17.81 48.61
C PHE A 386 -2.55 17.59 49.70
#